data_AF-A0AAD7Y8A3-F1
#
_entry.id   AF-A0AAD7Y8A3-F1
#
_cell.length_a   1.000
_cell.length_b   1.000
_cell.length_c   1.000
_cell.angle_alpha   90.00
_cell.angle_beta   90.00
_cell.angle_gamma   90.00
#
_symmetry.space_group_name_H-M   'P 1'
#
loop_
_entity.id
_entity.type
_entity.pdbx_description
1 polymer ?
#
loop_
_entity_poly.entity_id
_entity_poly.type
_entity_poly.pdbx_seq_one_letter_code
_entity_poly.pdbx_strand_id
1 'polypeptide(L)'
;MCAKIRNLIVVFCVLVVATAFQQQYFRVVPRSLRVQEGAEAVLECAVANLAGQVQWAKDGFALGFSSVIPGYPRYTMFGDRRHGVYNLRIVNSSLEDDAEYQCQVGPAQMHKVIRANASLTVICTLLISSFLIH
;
A
#
# COMPACT_ATOMS: atom_id res chain seq x y z
N MET A 1 -43.64 31.13 15.82
CA MET A 1 -43.02 30.43 14.68
C MET A 1 -41.49 30.47 14.67
N CYS A 2 -40.82 31.46 15.29
CA CYS A 2 -39.35 31.61 15.24
C CYS A 2 -38.52 30.52 15.96
N ALA A 3 -39.03 29.91 17.04
CA ALA A 3 -38.27 28.89 17.78
C ALA A 3 -38.14 27.54 17.05
N LYS A 4 -39.17 27.16 16.27
CA LYS A 4 -39.17 25.92 15.46
C LYS A 4 -38.17 26.01 14.30
N ILE A 5 -38.08 27.18 13.65
CA ILE A 5 -37.11 27.44 12.58
C ILE A 5 -35.67 27.44 13.10
N ARG A 6 -35.41 28.06 14.26
CA ARG A 6 -34.09 28.02 14.92
C ARG A 6 -33.67 26.60 15.29
N ASN A 7 -34.57 25.79 15.84
CA ASN A 7 -34.29 24.39 16.16
C ASN A 7 -34.03 23.56 14.89
N LEU A 8 -34.77 23.82 13.81
CA LEU A 8 -34.56 23.15 12.52
C LEU A 8 -33.18 23.50 11.91
N ILE A 9 -32.75 24.75 12.00
CA ILE A 9 -31.42 25.21 11.55
C ILE A 9 -30.31 24.58 12.39
N VAL A 10 -30.47 24.51 13.72
CA VAL A 10 -29.49 23.86 14.60
C VAL A 10 -29.40 22.37 14.31
N VAL A 11 -30.52 21.68 14.15
CA VAL A 11 -30.55 20.25 13.79
C VAL A 11 -29.91 20.01 12.42
N PHE A 12 -30.19 20.87 11.43
CA PHE A 12 -29.57 20.79 10.11
C PHE A 12 -28.06 21.04 10.17
N CYS A 13 -27.60 22.04 10.92
CA CYS A 13 -26.16 22.28 11.16
C CYS A 13 -25.47 21.09 11.83
N VAL A 14 -26.10 20.47 12.85
CA VAL A 14 -25.55 19.29 13.53
C VAL A 14 -25.49 18.07 12.59
N LEU A 15 -26.51 17.87 11.75
CA LEU A 15 -26.52 16.80 10.74
C LEU A 15 -25.47 17.01 9.64
N VAL A 16 -25.21 18.27 9.24
CA VAL A 16 -24.15 18.62 8.27
C VAL A 16 -22.75 18.38 8.85
N VAL A 17 -22.56 18.60 10.16
CA VAL A 17 -21.29 18.32 10.87
C VAL A 17 -21.08 16.81 11.10
N ALA A 18 -22.14 16.02 11.10
CA ALA A 18 -22.09 14.57 11.30
C ALA A 18 -21.79 13.77 10.02
N THR A 19 -21.29 14.42 8.95
CA THR A 19 -20.67 13.67 7.85
C THR A 19 -19.47 12.92 8.44
N ALA A 20 -19.60 11.60 8.56
CA ALA A 20 -18.63 10.76 9.25
C ALA A 20 -17.26 10.93 8.60
N PHE A 21 -16.38 11.66 9.27
CA PHE A 21 -15.02 11.88 8.82
C PHE A 21 -14.26 10.54 8.88
N GLN A 22 -14.18 9.85 7.73
CA GLN A 22 -13.59 8.52 7.66
C GLN A 22 -12.10 8.59 7.33
N GLN A 23 -11.28 7.94 8.16
CA GLN A 23 -9.84 7.83 7.91
C GLN A 23 -9.51 6.88 6.77
N GLN A 24 -8.37 7.12 6.12
CA GLN A 24 -7.76 6.16 5.20
C GLN A 24 -7.27 4.94 5.98
N TYR A 25 -7.48 3.74 5.45
CA TYR A 25 -7.04 2.49 6.07
C TYR A 25 -6.71 1.43 5.02
N PHE A 26 -5.88 0.45 5.39
CA PHE A 26 -5.59 -0.69 4.53
C PHE A 26 -6.78 -1.66 4.51
N ARG A 27 -7.42 -1.79 3.35
CA ARG A 27 -8.37 -2.88 3.07
C ARG A 27 -7.64 -4.18 2.76
N VAL A 28 -6.47 -4.09 2.14
CA VAL A 28 -5.52 -5.20 1.96
C VAL A 28 -4.18 -4.76 2.50
N VAL A 29 -3.73 -5.46 3.54
CA VAL A 29 -2.41 -5.29 4.16
C VAL A 29 -1.44 -6.21 3.44
N PRO A 30 -0.24 -5.73 3.06
CA PRO A 30 0.76 -6.57 2.42
C PRO A 30 1.19 -7.72 3.33
N ARG A 31 1.47 -8.88 2.74
CA ARG A 31 1.89 -10.09 3.45
C ARG A 31 3.31 -10.43 3.03
N SER A 32 4.12 -10.85 3.99
CA SER A 32 5.47 -11.35 3.71
C SER A 32 5.38 -12.59 2.82
N LEU A 33 6.31 -12.70 1.87
CA LEU A 33 6.32 -13.78 0.90
C LEU A 33 7.74 -14.26 0.62
N ARG A 34 7.85 -15.53 0.24
CA ARG A 34 9.10 -16.17 -0.13
C ARG A 34 8.98 -16.64 -1.57
N VAL A 35 9.93 -16.27 -2.41
CA VAL A 35 9.97 -16.68 -3.81
C VAL A 35 11.33 -17.29 -4.13
N GLN A 36 11.36 -18.13 -5.14
CA GLN A 36 12.63 -18.57 -5.70
C GLN A 36 13.24 -17.44 -6.54
N GLU A 37 14.56 -17.34 -6.54
CA GLU A 37 15.29 -16.49 -7.47
C GLU A 37 14.87 -16.78 -8.93
N GLY A 38 14.65 -15.73 -9.70
CA GLY A 38 14.11 -15.76 -11.06
C GLY A 38 12.59 -15.76 -11.15
N ALA A 39 11.87 -15.99 -10.04
CA ALA A 39 10.41 -15.97 -10.04
C ALA A 39 9.84 -14.53 -10.03
N GLU A 40 8.53 -14.44 -10.11
CA GLU A 40 7.80 -13.18 -9.91
C GLU A 40 7.35 -13.05 -8.45
N ALA A 41 7.55 -11.88 -7.87
CA ALA A 41 7.01 -11.48 -6.57
C ALA A 41 5.94 -10.40 -6.73
N VAL A 42 4.81 -10.57 -6.04
CA VAL A 42 3.74 -9.57 -5.98
C VAL A 42 3.37 -9.29 -4.52
N LEU A 43 3.64 -8.05 -4.08
CA LEU A 43 3.23 -7.54 -2.79
C LEU A 43 1.94 -6.73 -2.95
N GLU A 44 0.86 -7.19 -2.32
CA GLU A 44 -0.45 -6.59 -2.46
C GLU A 44 -0.66 -5.42 -1.49
N CYS A 45 -1.29 -4.34 -1.96
CA CYS A 45 -1.70 -3.23 -1.10
C CYS A 45 -2.95 -2.57 -1.65
N ALA A 46 -3.99 -2.48 -0.82
CA ALA A 46 -5.21 -1.76 -1.18
C ALA A 46 -5.68 -0.88 -0.02
N VAL A 47 -6.05 0.36 -0.35
CA VAL A 47 -6.43 1.40 0.60
C VAL A 47 -7.88 1.79 0.38
N ALA A 48 -8.67 1.81 1.45
CA ALA A 48 -10.02 2.37 1.45
C ALA A 48 -10.00 3.79 2.03
N ASN A 49 -10.96 4.61 1.60
CA ASN A 49 -11.03 6.04 1.94
C ASN A 49 -9.71 6.77 1.62
N LEU A 50 -9.08 6.39 0.52
CA LEU A 50 -7.78 6.92 0.12
C LEU A 50 -7.87 8.43 -0.10
N ALA A 51 -7.05 9.18 0.63
CA ALA A 51 -6.94 10.63 0.49
C ALA A 51 -5.49 11.08 0.22
N GLY A 52 -4.52 10.44 0.88
CA GLY A 52 -3.10 10.66 0.63
C GLY A 52 -2.59 9.98 -0.64
N GLN A 53 -1.35 10.29 -1.04
CA GLN A 53 -0.67 9.54 -2.10
C GLN A 53 -0.11 8.24 -1.56
N VAL A 54 -0.15 7.18 -2.38
CA VAL A 54 0.39 5.85 -2.04
C VAL A 54 1.73 5.65 -2.73
N GLN A 55 2.72 5.16 -1.99
CA GLN A 55 4.01 4.73 -2.52
C GLN A 55 4.50 3.49 -1.79
N TRP A 56 5.43 2.78 -2.42
CA TRP A 56 6.21 1.73 -1.76
C TRP A 56 7.57 2.26 -1.31
N ALA A 57 8.08 1.71 -0.22
CA ALA A 57 9.46 1.86 0.20
C ALA A 57 10.14 0.48 0.31
N LYS A 58 11.44 0.41 -0.01
CA LYS A 58 12.32 -0.75 0.18
C LYS A 58 13.42 -0.36 1.15
N ASP A 59 13.57 -1.11 2.25
CA ASP A 59 14.57 -0.85 3.29
C ASP A 59 14.55 0.60 3.82
N GLY A 60 13.35 1.18 3.89
CA GLY A 60 13.13 2.57 4.31
C GLY A 60 13.30 3.63 3.21
N PHE A 61 13.76 3.27 2.01
CA PHE A 61 13.89 4.20 0.88
C PHE A 61 12.65 4.20 0.00
N ALA A 62 12.10 5.39 -0.25
CA ALA A 62 10.92 5.57 -1.10
C ALA A 62 11.22 5.25 -2.56
N LEU A 63 10.37 4.42 -3.19
CA LEU A 63 10.43 4.09 -4.61
C LEU A 63 9.69 5.11 -5.49
N GLY A 64 8.90 6.00 -4.88
CA GLY A 64 8.14 7.04 -5.57
C GLY A 64 6.72 6.62 -5.96
N PHE A 65 6.03 7.52 -6.68
CA PHE A 65 4.58 7.44 -6.95
C PHE A 65 4.21 6.95 -8.37
N SER A 66 5.22 6.81 -9.23
CA SER A 66 5.04 6.39 -10.63
C SER A 66 4.81 4.88 -10.73
N SER A 67 4.08 4.44 -11.76
CA SER A 67 3.94 3.00 -12.04
C SER A 67 5.28 2.39 -12.46
N VAL A 68 6.07 3.13 -13.23
CA VAL A 68 7.45 2.77 -13.59
C VAL A 68 8.38 3.42 -12.58
N ILE A 69 9.25 2.63 -11.96
CA ILE A 69 10.10 3.05 -10.85
C ILE A 69 11.52 3.37 -11.38
N PRO A 70 11.95 4.63 -11.37
CA PRO A 70 13.30 4.99 -11.84
C PRO A 70 14.38 4.27 -11.05
N GLY A 71 15.36 3.69 -11.75
CA GLY A 71 16.43 2.89 -11.13
C GLY A 71 16.05 1.45 -10.81
N TYR A 72 14.78 1.06 -10.93
CA TYR A 72 14.29 -0.30 -10.67
C TYR A 72 13.51 -0.84 -11.89
N PRO A 73 14.20 -1.20 -12.99
CA PRO A 73 13.55 -1.56 -14.26
C PRO A 73 12.69 -2.83 -14.19
N ARG A 74 12.93 -3.71 -13.19
CA ARG A 74 12.14 -4.92 -12.95
C ARG A 74 10.89 -4.68 -12.09
N TYR A 75 10.76 -3.48 -11.52
CA TYR A 75 9.73 -3.17 -10.55
C TYR A 75 8.59 -2.43 -11.24
N THR A 76 7.36 -2.72 -10.85
CA THR A 76 6.19 -1.99 -11.36
C THR A 76 5.15 -1.86 -10.26
N MET A 77 4.71 -0.62 -10.01
CA MET A 77 3.54 -0.38 -9.18
C MET A 77 2.29 -0.40 -10.07
N PHE A 78 1.39 -1.36 -9.81
CA PHE A 78 0.22 -1.64 -10.65
C PHE A 78 -1.04 -1.84 -9.81
N GLY A 79 -2.20 -1.86 -10.48
CA GLY A 79 -3.50 -1.99 -9.86
C GLY A 79 -4.46 -0.88 -10.25
N ASP A 80 -5.73 -1.05 -9.88
CA ASP A 80 -6.74 -0.03 -10.10
C ASP A 80 -6.63 1.10 -9.06
N ARG A 81 -5.93 2.17 -9.44
CA ARG A 81 -5.74 3.37 -8.62
C ARG A 81 -7.06 4.04 -8.22
N ARG A 82 -8.12 3.92 -9.05
CA ARG A 82 -9.44 4.48 -8.71
C ARG A 82 -10.10 3.76 -7.54
N HIS A 83 -9.76 2.48 -7.35
CA HIS A 83 -10.23 1.65 -6.24
C HIS A 83 -9.18 1.48 -5.13
N GLY A 84 -8.12 2.29 -5.16
CA GLY A 84 -7.09 2.33 -4.13
C GLY A 84 -6.13 1.14 -4.15
N VAL A 85 -5.96 0.45 -5.29
CA VAL A 85 -5.06 -0.72 -5.41
C VAL A 85 -3.69 -0.29 -5.95
N TYR A 86 -2.63 -0.60 -5.19
CA TYR A 86 -1.25 -0.21 -5.43
C TYR A 86 -0.31 -1.37 -5.13
N ASN A 87 -0.45 -2.46 -5.88
CA ASN A 87 0.40 -3.64 -5.73
C ASN A 87 1.79 -3.35 -6.30
N LEU A 88 2.82 -3.91 -5.68
CA LEU A 88 4.20 -3.88 -6.20
C LEU A 88 4.52 -5.23 -6.82
N ARG A 89 4.87 -5.23 -8.10
CA ARG A 89 5.37 -6.40 -8.83
C ARG A 89 6.88 -6.27 -9.04
N ILE A 90 7.58 -7.38 -8.85
CA ILE A 90 9.00 -7.52 -9.17
C ILE A 90 9.14 -8.77 -10.04
N VAL A 91 9.57 -8.60 -11.29
CA VAL A 91 9.81 -9.71 -12.21
C VAL A 91 11.26 -10.18 -12.12
N ASN A 92 11.49 -11.48 -12.35
CA ASN A 92 12.83 -12.08 -12.33
C ASN A 92 13.59 -11.72 -11.03
N SER A 93 13.00 -12.06 -9.89
CA SER A 93 13.50 -11.68 -8.55
C SER A 93 14.95 -12.12 -8.35
N SER A 94 15.78 -11.23 -7.78
CA SER A 94 17.18 -11.51 -7.42
C SER A 94 17.37 -11.43 -5.91
N LEU A 95 18.53 -11.88 -5.41
CA LEU A 95 18.85 -11.78 -3.98
C LEU A 95 18.88 -10.33 -3.45
N GLU A 96 19.07 -9.33 -4.31
CA GLU A 96 19.03 -7.90 -3.94
C GLU A 96 17.60 -7.42 -3.61
N ASP A 97 16.59 -8.16 -4.07
CA ASP A 97 15.18 -7.91 -3.77
C ASP A 97 14.78 -8.47 -2.39
N ASP A 98 15.66 -9.25 -1.73
CA ASP A 98 15.42 -9.68 -0.35
C ASP A 98 15.54 -8.48 0.59
N ALA A 99 14.39 -8.03 1.11
CA ALA A 99 14.28 -6.75 1.78
C ALA A 99 12.96 -6.60 2.56
N GLU A 100 12.93 -5.57 3.41
CA GLU A 100 11.68 -5.09 4.00
C GLU A 100 11.02 -4.08 3.07
N TYR A 101 9.77 -4.36 2.70
CA TYR A 101 8.94 -3.47 1.90
C TYR A 101 7.85 -2.85 2.76
N GLN A 102 7.48 -1.61 2.45
CA GLN A 102 6.43 -0.91 3.17
C GLN A 102 5.51 -0.17 2.20
N CYS A 103 4.22 -0.49 2.24
CA CYS A 103 3.20 0.32 1.58
C CYS A 103 2.89 1.52 2.48
N GLN A 104 3.06 2.73 1.95
CA GLN A 104 2.92 3.99 2.69
C GLN A 104 1.81 4.83 2.06
N VAL A 105 0.93 5.38 2.89
CA VAL A 105 -0.04 6.39 2.45
C VAL A 105 0.24 7.68 3.19
N GLY A 106 0.60 8.71 2.42
CA GLY A 106 0.96 10.03 2.94
C GLY A 106 -0.19 10.74 3.66
N PRO A 107 0.08 11.87 4.31
CA PRO A 107 -0.97 12.69 4.91
C PRO A 107 -1.82 13.33 3.80
N ALA A 108 -3.10 13.55 4.09
CA ALA A 108 -3.99 14.40 3.31
C ALA A 108 -4.88 15.18 4.29
N GLN A 109 -5.61 16.19 3.82
CA GLN A 109 -6.39 17.07 4.69
C GLN A 109 -7.22 16.27 5.70
N MET A 110 -6.86 16.38 6.99
CA MET A 110 -7.46 15.67 8.12
C MET A 110 -7.21 14.13 8.17
N HIS A 111 -6.57 13.52 7.17
CA HIS A 111 -6.19 12.09 7.15
C HIS A 111 -4.78 11.84 7.72
N LYS A 112 -4.66 10.87 8.62
CA LYS A 112 -3.38 10.45 9.19
C LYS A 112 -2.58 9.58 8.22
N VAL A 113 -1.27 9.64 8.33
CA VAL A 113 -0.35 8.73 7.65
C VAL A 113 -0.59 7.29 8.14
N ILE A 114 -0.63 6.33 7.21
CA ILE A 114 -0.69 4.90 7.51
C ILE A 114 0.44 4.17 6.77
N ARG A 115 0.98 3.12 7.38
CA ARG A 115 2.08 2.30 6.84
C ARG A 115 1.84 0.83 7.17
N ALA A 116 2.18 -0.06 6.26
CA ALA A 116 2.13 -1.50 6.50
C ALA A 116 3.34 -2.18 5.85
N ASN A 117 3.97 -3.09 6.60
CA ASN A 117 5.21 -3.76 6.20
C ASN A 117 4.95 -5.16 5.66
N ALA A 118 5.84 -5.62 4.81
CA ALA A 118 5.98 -7.01 4.40
C ALA A 118 7.43 -7.30 4.01
N SER A 119 7.92 -8.47 4.38
CA SER A 119 9.24 -8.96 3.99
C SER A 119 9.14 -9.74 2.68
N LEU A 120 10.03 -9.48 1.73
CA LEU A 120 10.25 -10.36 0.59
C LEU A 120 11.53 -11.15 0.86
N THR A 121 11.44 -12.48 0.86
CA THR A 121 12.63 -13.34 0.93
C THR A 121 12.85 -14.00 -0.41
N VAL A 122 14.05 -13.89 -0.96
CA VAL A 122 14.42 -14.52 -2.24
C VAL A 122 15.33 -15.71 -1.96
N ILE A 123 14.85 -16.90 -2.31
CA ILE A 123 15.55 -18.17 -2.08
C ILE A 123 16.44 -18.44 -3.29
N CYS A 124 17.75 -18.46 -3.06
CA CYS A 124 18.72 -18.79 -4.10
C CYS A 124 18.45 -20.17 -4.69
N THR A 125 18.46 -20.27 -6.02
CA THR A 125 18.25 -21.53 -6.75
C THR A 125 19.28 -22.60 -6.41
N LEU A 126 20.52 -22.21 -6.12
CA LEU A 126 21.63 -23.10 -5.76
C LEU A 126 21.47 -23.74 -4.37
N LEU A 127 20.69 -23.12 -3.47
CA LEU A 127 20.41 -23.71 -2.16
C LEU A 127 19.35 -24.82 -2.26
N ILE A 128 18.46 -24.77 -3.26
CA ILE A 128 17.41 -25.79 -3.41
C ILE A 128 18.00 -27.07 -4.04
N SER A 129 18.94 -26.92 -4.99
CA SER A 129 19.60 -28.07 -5.60
C SER A 129 20.40 -28.90 -4.60
N SER A 130 21.05 -28.27 -3.60
CA SER A 130 21.79 -29.00 -2.57
C SER A 130 20.90 -29.81 -1.61
N PHE A 131 19.64 -29.41 -1.38
CA PHE A 131 18.69 -30.19 -0.57
C PHE A 131 18.00 -31.32 -1.33
N LEU A 132 17.92 -31.26 -2.67
CA LEU A 132 17.30 -32.30 -3.50
C LEU A 132 18.29 -33.39 -3.96
N ILE A 133 19.58 -33.27 -3.63
CA ILE A 133 20.62 -34.25 -3.96
C ILE A 133 20.93 -35.18 -2.76
N HIS A 134 20.11 -35.15 -1.69
CA HIS A 134 20.14 -36.12 -0.58
C HIS A 134 18.75 -36.73 -0.38
#